data_AF-A0A7Y8D486-F1
#
_entry.id   AF-A0A7Y8D486-F1
#
_cell.length_a   1.000
_cell.length_b   1.000
_cell.length_c   1.000
_cell.angle_alpha   90.00
_cell.angle_beta   90.00
_cell.angle_gamma   90.00
#
_symmetry.space_group_name_H-M   'P 1'
#
loop_
_entity.id
_entity.type
_entity.pdbx_description
1 polymer ?
#
loop_
_entity_poly.entity_id
_entity_poly.type
_entity_poly.pdbx_seq_one_letter_code
_entity_poly.pdbx_strand_id
1 'polypeptide(L)'
;MTSPTEPKKKSRRINFSKNTKLELAKRAGFLCSYPSCLRFTTGPAVNTDGEDSAAGIAVAAHIYPASEGGPRKQEGVSPDQIKDISNGIWLCGTHGILIDEFQDDFPPEAVIEMKGVREFAQWLTIIMNDVGELVSQIGPQRLDEIVWNHWPNPDEQSVRREFVSAALKCYRIQDEAFGTRMPLPPDCFELKPLMKAAAAVAQPVVETREFISPDNYRADRRRAIRIVTSWAAEMKKYGWDGKGLYANDVYVKITTRNPETGEVAEPFMWVQGTCVSEHDYNVMDGETATLAIDNTAHRASNFDWRLTVNLKDGECRTESTLHMGPSITPRHSHEMHERAEVEAYSQLLESMANGWEPIGFVGLEAGQWSEPDSIHPEAFAIRCEVTKEQMEKAIQRCAKVKLGYELAETWNHCFYFNDIFFSDVLDEATIRRASDNLLAKLGAERPFYTQSAQIVALNYRFGIRLTLKGGNMFFQQALSETLRHSRW
;
A
#
# COMPACT_ATOMS: atom_id res chain seq x y z
N MET A 1 -2.46 50.03 62.03
CA MET A 1 -1.34 49.52 61.21
C MET A 1 -1.91 48.49 60.23
N THR A 2 -2.35 48.95 59.06
CA THR A 2 -2.78 48.09 57.95
C THR A 2 -1.67 48.17 56.90
N SER A 3 -0.82 47.14 56.83
CA SER A 3 0.13 46.99 55.73
C SER A 3 -0.63 46.77 54.43
N PRO A 4 -0.29 47.46 53.33
CA PRO A 4 -0.85 47.17 52.03
C PRO A 4 -0.23 45.88 51.50
N THR A 5 -1.07 44.92 51.14
CA THR A 5 -0.68 43.73 50.37
C THR A 5 -0.24 44.18 48.97
N GLU A 6 1.07 44.07 48.71
CA GLU A 6 1.62 44.27 47.37
C GLU A 6 0.97 43.29 46.37
N PRO A 7 0.66 43.75 45.14
CA PRO A 7 0.18 42.87 44.09
C PRO A 7 1.30 41.91 43.68
N LYS A 8 1.06 40.59 43.83
CA LYS A 8 1.97 39.54 43.34
C LYS A 8 2.29 39.78 41.86
N LYS A 9 3.53 40.21 41.59
CA LYS A 9 4.07 40.47 40.26
C LYS A 9 3.93 39.20 39.42
N LYS A 10 3.14 39.23 38.33
CA LYS A 10 3.07 38.12 37.36
C LYS A 10 4.48 37.81 36.88
N SER A 11 5.03 36.68 37.30
CA SER A 11 6.32 36.17 36.83
C SER A 11 6.33 36.15 35.30
N ARG A 12 7.35 36.76 34.68
CA ARG A 12 7.47 36.88 33.23
C ARG A 12 7.76 35.49 32.65
N ARG A 13 6.72 34.81 32.14
CA ARG A 13 6.86 33.51 31.47
C ARG A 13 7.91 33.59 30.37
N ILE A 14 8.91 32.72 30.48
CA ILE A 14 9.96 32.58 29.48
C ILE A 14 9.43 31.62 28.39
N ASN A 15 9.45 32.05 27.12
CA ASN A 15 8.94 31.24 26.02
C ASN A 15 10.08 30.83 25.08
N PHE A 16 9.94 29.64 24.46
CA PHE A 16 10.79 29.19 23.36
C PHE A 16 10.75 30.16 22.17
N SER A 17 11.91 30.33 21.53
CA SER A 17 12.03 31.07 20.26
C SER A 17 11.25 30.36 19.14
N LYS A 18 10.95 31.07 18.04
CA LYS A 18 10.35 30.44 16.84
C LYS A 18 11.23 29.32 16.29
N ASN A 19 12.55 29.52 16.29
CA ASN A 19 13.52 28.53 15.82
C ASN A 19 13.49 27.27 16.70
N THR A 20 13.53 27.43 18.03
CA THR A 20 13.47 26.31 18.97
C THR A 20 12.19 25.48 18.79
N LYS A 21 11.04 26.14 18.61
CA LYS A 21 9.77 25.46 18.35
C LYS A 21 9.82 24.63 17.06
N LEU A 22 10.39 25.18 15.99
CA LEU A 22 10.52 24.48 14.71
C LEU A 22 11.45 23.27 14.83
N GLU A 23 12.59 23.41 15.53
CA GLU A 23 13.51 22.29 15.74
C GLU A 23 12.88 21.17 16.58
N LEU A 24 12.12 21.51 17.64
CA LEU A 24 11.34 20.52 18.39
C LEU A 24 10.34 19.77 17.50
N ALA A 25 9.65 20.49 16.61
CA ALA A 25 8.70 19.89 15.68
C ALA A 25 9.38 18.92 14.70
N LYS A 26 10.50 19.33 14.09
CA LYS A 26 11.26 18.48 13.14
C LYS A 26 11.76 17.20 13.81
N ARG A 27 12.33 17.31 15.01
CA ARG A 27 12.85 16.17 15.77
C ARG A 27 11.75 15.16 16.13
N ALA A 28 10.54 15.63 16.36
CA ALA A 28 9.37 14.78 16.61
C ALA A 28 8.64 14.33 15.33
N GLY A 29 9.17 14.62 14.13
CA GLY A 29 8.52 14.27 12.86
C GLY A 29 7.21 15.02 12.61
N PHE A 30 7.00 16.17 13.26
CA PHE A 30 5.72 16.88 13.31
C PHE A 30 4.57 16.06 13.91
N LEU A 31 4.88 15.04 14.72
CA LEU A 31 3.92 14.22 15.45
C LEU A 31 3.92 14.57 16.94
N CYS A 32 2.79 14.41 17.62
CA CYS A 32 2.70 14.58 19.07
C CYS A 32 3.55 13.53 19.81
N SER A 33 4.47 13.93 20.69
CA SER A 33 5.32 13.03 21.48
C SER A 33 4.60 12.28 22.62
N TYR A 34 3.31 12.51 22.82
CA TYR A 34 2.55 11.81 23.86
C TYR A 34 2.36 10.34 23.48
N PRO A 35 2.59 9.37 24.39
CA PRO A 35 2.42 7.94 24.12
C PRO A 35 1.02 7.65 23.55
N SER A 36 0.91 6.80 22.53
CA SER A 36 -0.34 6.45 21.82
C SER A 36 -1.03 7.58 21.02
N CYS A 37 -0.60 8.85 21.11
CA CYS A 37 -1.23 9.93 20.34
C CYS A 37 -0.72 9.99 18.89
N LEU A 38 0.55 10.38 18.73
CA LEU A 38 1.26 10.51 17.44
C LEU A 38 0.50 11.19 16.30
N ARG A 39 -0.50 12.03 16.60
CA ARG A 39 -1.27 12.70 15.55
C ARG A 39 -0.40 13.73 14.82
N PHE A 40 -0.62 13.87 13.51
CA PHE A 40 -0.06 14.98 12.75
C PHE A 40 -0.44 16.31 13.37
N THR A 41 0.53 17.20 13.51
CA THR A 41 0.35 18.47 14.22
C THR A 41 0.37 19.69 13.34
N THR A 42 0.72 19.52 12.06
CA THR A 42 0.84 20.59 11.06
C THR A 42 0.11 20.17 9.78
N GLY A 43 -0.53 21.13 9.11
CA GLY A 43 -1.20 20.93 7.84
C GLY A 43 -1.18 22.20 6.97
N PRO A 44 -1.62 22.10 5.71
CA PRO A 44 -1.66 23.24 4.80
C PRO A 44 -2.66 24.30 5.28
N ALA A 45 -2.32 25.57 5.06
CA ALA A 45 -3.16 26.72 5.34
C ALA A 45 -2.92 27.83 4.30
N VAL A 46 -3.79 28.82 4.28
CA VAL A 46 -3.59 30.05 3.49
C VAL A 46 -3.51 31.22 4.47
N ASN A 47 -2.49 32.06 4.32
CA ASN A 47 -2.33 33.22 5.20
C ASN A 47 -3.36 34.30 4.86
N THR A 48 -3.39 35.39 5.63
CA THR A 48 -4.32 36.51 5.41
C THR A 48 -4.13 37.21 4.07
N ASP A 49 -2.97 37.04 3.45
CA ASP A 49 -2.57 37.66 2.17
C ASP A 49 -2.84 36.73 0.97
N GLY A 50 -3.41 35.53 1.20
CA GLY A 50 -3.76 34.58 0.15
C GLY A 50 -2.62 33.66 -0.29
N GLU A 51 -1.51 33.64 0.44
CA GLU A 51 -0.33 32.83 0.11
C GLU A 51 -0.34 31.47 0.82
N ASP A 52 0.25 30.47 0.16
CA ASP A 52 0.45 29.13 0.72
C ASP A 52 1.25 29.22 2.04
N SER A 53 0.70 28.61 3.08
CA SER A 53 1.27 28.62 4.42
C SER A 53 1.02 27.29 5.14
N ALA A 54 1.51 27.16 6.37
CA ALA A 54 1.26 26.01 7.21
C ALA A 54 0.72 26.46 8.57
N ALA A 55 -0.31 25.77 9.06
CA ALA A 55 -0.85 25.97 10.39
C ALA A 55 -0.85 24.65 11.15
N GLY A 56 -0.77 24.73 12.48
CA GLY A 56 -0.69 23.56 13.33
C GLY A 56 -1.42 23.73 14.64
N ILE A 57 -1.71 22.59 15.28
CA ILE A 57 -2.42 22.47 16.55
C ILE A 57 -1.48 22.13 17.71
N ALA A 58 -0.17 22.15 17.48
CA ALA A 58 0.83 21.78 18.46
C ALA A 58 1.42 22.97 19.25
N VAL A 59 1.99 22.61 20.38
CA VAL A 59 2.69 23.49 21.31
C VAL A 59 4.04 22.86 21.67
N ALA A 60 5.05 23.71 21.82
CA ALA A 60 6.27 23.34 22.51
C ALA A 60 6.05 23.52 24.01
N ALA A 61 5.81 22.42 24.72
CA ALA A 61 5.63 22.42 26.17
C ALA A 61 6.99 22.38 26.87
N HIS A 62 7.09 23.01 28.05
CA HIS A 62 8.32 22.95 28.83
C HIS A 62 8.28 21.75 29.76
N ILE A 63 9.40 21.04 29.87
CA ILE A 63 9.59 19.94 30.81
C ILE A 63 9.76 20.50 32.22
N TYR A 64 10.63 21.50 32.39
CA TYR A 64 10.78 22.29 33.61
C TYR A 64 10.13 23.67 33.45
N PRO A 65 9.53 24.23 34.52
CA PRO A 65 8.58 25.32 34.39
C PRO A 65 9.21 26.62 33.86
N ALA A 66 8.47 27.27 32.97
CA ALA A 66 8.81 28.54 32.34
C ALA A 66 8.69 29.78 33.26
N SER A 67 8.33 29.60 34.53
CA SER A 67 8.12 30.66 35.51
C SER A 67 8.72 30.31 36.87
N GLU A 68 9.15 31.33 37.63
CA GLU A 68 9.80 31.18 38.94
C GLU A 68 8.92 30.50 40.02
N GLY A 69 7.61 30.34 39.77
CA GLY A 69 6.64 29.74 40.70
C GLY A 69 5.91 28.54 40.12
N GLY A 70 6.44 27.88 39.09
CA GLY A 70 5.82 26.67 38.53
C GLY A 70 5.95 25.44 39.44
N PRO A 71 5.08 24.42 39.31
CA PRO A 71 5.01 23.32 40.27
C PRO A 71 6.23 22.38 40.24
N ARG A 72 6.89 22.23 39.09
CA ARG A 72 8.11 21.42 38.88
C ARG A 72 9.42 22.22 39.12
N LYS A 73 9.42 23.17 40.06
CA LYS A 73 10.56 24.09 40.27
C LYS A 73 11.79 23.34 40.79
N GLN A 74 12.91 23.50 40.09
CA GLN A 74 14.23 23.06 40.53
C GLN A 74 15.08 24.31 40.84
N GLU A 75 15.79 24.32 41.97
CA GLU A 75 16.71 25.41 42.29
C GLU A 75 17.86 25.44 41.28
N GLY A 76 18.16 26.62 40.70
CA GLY A 76 19.35 26.83 39.86
C GLY A 76 19.19 26.73 38.34
N VAL A 77 17.97 26.57 37.79
CA VAL A 77 17.78 26.57 36.32
C VAL A 77 17.90 28.00 35.76
N SER A 78 18.83 28.22 34.83
CA SER A 78 19.06 29.53 34.21
C SER A 78 18.01 29.86 33.14
N PRO A 79 17.79 31.16 32.82
CA PRO A 79 16.90 31.56 31.72
C PRO A 79 17.26 30.95 30.36
N ASP A 80 18.53 30.64 30.12
CA ASP A 80 19.00 30.03 28.89
C ASP A 80 18.67 28.54 28.86
N GLN A 81 18.82 27.84 29.99
CA GLN A 81 18.39 26.44 30.15
C GLN A 81 16.86 26.29 30.00
N ILE A 82 16.07 27.26 30.48
CA ILE A 82 14.60 27.23 30.32
C ILE A 82 14.20 27.26 28.84
N LYS A 83 14.93 28.02 28.00
CA LYS A 83 14.66 28.17 26.56
C LYS A 83 15.35 27.14 25.69
N ASP A 84 16.22 26.32 26.27
CA ASP A 84 16.98 25.34 25.52
C ASP A 84 16.08 24.24 24.97
N ILE A 85 16.46 23.69 23.82
CA ILE A 85 15.70 22.62 23.16
C ILE A 85 15.61 21.34 24.02
N SER A 86 16.59 21.10 24.90
CA SER A 86 16.57 20.00 25.86
C SER A 86 15.41 20.11 26.88
N ASN A 87 14.95 21.32 27.18
CA ASN A 87 13.82 21.56 28.10
C ASN A 87 12.45 21.53 27.40
N GLY A 88 12.40 21.20 26.11
CA GLY A 88 11.18 21.24 25.31
C GLY A 88 10.72 19.88 24.81
N ILE A 89 9.40 19.67 24.81
CA ILE A 89 8.74 18.54 24.15
C ILE A 89 7.68 19.05 23.16
N TRP A 90 7.51 18.36 22.04
CA TRP A 90 6.53 18.71 21.01
C TRP A 90 5.21 17.94 21.23
N LEU A 91 4.12 18.65 21.51
CA LEU A 91 2.83 18.03 21.84
C LEU A 91 1.70 18.69 21.07
N CYS A 92 0.63 17.94 20.81
CA CYS A 92 -0.61 18.57 20.37
C CYS A 92 -1.21 19.42 21.51
N GLY A 93 -2.05 20.39 21.20
CA GLY A 93 -2.63 21.30 22.20
C GLY A 93 -3.35 20.56 23.33
N THR A 94 -4.01 19.44 23.04
CA THR A 94 -4.67 18.60 24.05
C THR A 94 -3.68 18.02 25.06
N HIS A 95 -2.62 17.35 24.59
CA HIS A 95 -1.63 16.74 25.49
C HIS A 95 -0.69 17.77 26.12
N GLY A 96 -0.49 18.91 25.47
CA GLY A 96 0.20 20.05 26.09
C GLY A 96 -0.55 20.57 27.32
N ILE A 97 -1.87 20.73 27.22
CA ILE A 97 -2.72 21.10 28.36
C ILE A 97 -2.70 19.99 29.42
N LEU A 98 -2.85 18.73 29.00
CA LEU A 98 -2.87 17.58 29.91
C LEU A 98 -1.62 17.52 30.79
N ILE A 99 -0.43 17.58 30.19
CA ILE A 99 0.84 17.51 30.93
C ILE A 99 1.03 18.76 31.81
N ASP A 100 0.58 19.94 31.36
CA ASP A 100 0.68 21.17 32.15
C ASP A 100 -0.31 21.19 33.34
N GLU A 101 -1.51 20.59 33.22
CA GLU A 101 -2.53 20.57 34.28
C GLU A 101 -2.31 19.44 35.29
N PHE A 102 -1.94 18.24 34.82
CA PHE A 102 -1.78 17.03 35.64
C PHE A 102 -0.31 16.75 35.97
N GLN A 103 0.40 17.75 36.49
CA GLN A 103 1.86 17.68 36.64
C GLN A 103 2.35 16.57 37.58
N ASP A 104 1.52 16.16 38.55
CA ASP A 104 1.83 15.06 39.46
C ASP A 104 1.84 13.70 38.74
N ASP A 105 1.01 13.54 37.69
CA ASP A 105 0.95 12.35 36.85
C ASP A 105 2.03 12.35 35.73
N PHE A 106 2.64 13.52 35.48
CA PHE A 106 3.65 13.73 34.44
C PHE A 106 4.93 14.39 35.00
N PRO A 107 5.69 13.66 35.84
CA PRO A 107 6.95 14.17 36.37
C PRO A 107 7.96 14.43 35.23
N PRO A 108 8.93 15.36 35.40
CA PRO A 108 9.91 15.71 34.37
C PRO A 108 10.57 14.51 33.71
N GLU A 109 10.90 13.48 34.48
CA GLU A 109 11.55 12.25 34.03
C GLU A 109 10.68 11.53 32.99
N ALA A 110 9.38 11.36 33.27
CA ALA A 110 8.45 10.73 32.33
C ALA A 110 8.32 11.55 31.03
N VAL A 111 8.31 12.87 31.11
CA VAL A 111 8.23 13.74 29.93
C VAL A 111 9.54 13.70 29.11
N ILE A 112 10.69 13.55 29.78
CA ILE A 112 11.99 13.34 29.12
C ILE A 112 11.99 11.99 28.37
N GLU A 113 11.44 10.93 28.96
CA GLU A 113 11.31 9.64 28.30
C GLU A 113 10.39 9.73 27.08
N MET A 114 9.23 10.40 27.18
CA MET A 114 8.32 10.64 26.04
C MET A 114 9.02 11.36 24.88
N LYS A 115 9.81 12.39 25.20
CA LYS A 115 10.62 13.09 24.20
C LYS A 115 11.63 12.14 23.57
N GLY A 116 12.38 11.40 24.39
CA GLY A 116 13.43 10.48 23.95
C GLY A 116 12.92 9.40 23.01
N VAL A 117 11.82 8.74 23.38
CA VAL A 117 11.19 7.69 22.57
C VAL A 117 10.74 8.23 21.22
N ARG A 118 10.02 9.36 21.19
CA ARG A 118 9.53 9.94 19.93
C ARG A 118 10.68 10.35 19.00
N GLU A 119 11.69 11.00 19.55
CA GLU A 119 12.85 11.46 18.75
C GLU A 119 13.67 10.27 18.24
N PHE A 120 13.87 9.22 19.05
CA PHE A 120 14.57 8.01 18.62
C PHE A 120 13.78 7.24 17.55
N ALA A 121 12.48 7.08 17.73
CA ALA A 121 11.64 6.44 16.73
C ALA A 121 11.60 7.24 15.40
N GLN A 122 11.60 8.58 15.47
CA GLN A 122 11.73 9.42 14.28
C GLN A 122 13.12 9.33 13.62
N TRP A 123 14.17 9.10 14.42
CA TRP A 123 15.51 8.85 13.88
C TRP A 123 15.54 7.56 13.08
N LEU A 124 14.99 6.46 13.63
CA LEU A 124 14.95 5.16 12.95
C LEU A 124 14.25 5.22 11.58
N THR A 125 13.15 5.97 11.45
CA THR A 125 12.44 6.10 10.15
C THR A 125 13.25 6.82 9.08
N ILE A 126 14.27 7.59 9.47
CA ILE A 126 15.16 8.31 8.55
C ILE A 126 16.38 7.47 8.18
N ILE A 127 16.96 6.74 9.14
CA ILE A 127 18.20 5.99 8.91
C ILE A 127 17.99 4.57 8.40
N MET A 128 16.80 3.99 8.62
CA MET A 128 16.47 2.63 8.23
C MET A 128 15.32 2.68 7.23
N ASN A 129 15.62 2.47 5.95
CA ASN A 129 14.66 2.58 4.87
C ASN A 129 13.45 1.64 5.05
N ASP A 130 13.70 0.42 5.50
CA ASP A 130 12.65 -0.57 5.76
C ASP A 130 11.75 -0.18 6.93
N VAL A 131 12.31 0.41 8.00
CA VAL A 131 11.51 0.96 9.11
C VAL A 131 10.66 2.12 8.63
N GLY A 132 11.22 3.04 7.83
CA GLY A 132 10.48 4.16 7.25
C GLY A 132 9.32 3.71 6.35
N GLU A 133 9.58 2.74 5.47
CA GLU A 133 8.58 2.14 4.58
C GLU A 133 7.46 1.48 5.39
N LEU A 134 7.80 0.60 6.34
CA LEU A 134 6.82 -0.09 7.17
C LEU A 134 6.00 0.86 8.04
N VAL A 135 6.59 1.94 8.57
CA VAL A 135 5.83 2.97 9.30
C VAL A 135 4.80 3.64 8.40
N SER A 136 5.08 3.82 7.10
CA SER A 136 4.11 4.38 6.16
C SER A 136 2.89 3.46 5.98
N GLN A 137 3.09 2.14 6.11
CA GLN A 137 2.07 1.12 5.89
C GLN A 137 1.27 0.78 7.16
N ILE A 138 1.94 0.58 8.29
CA ILE A 138 1.31 0.14 9.56
C ILE A 138 1.22 1.25 10.63
N GLY A 139 1.70 2.44 10.31
CA GLY A 139 1.65 3.62 11.17
C GLY A 139 2.77 3.70 12.22
N PRO A 140 3.05 4.91 12.76
CA PRO A 140 4.17 5.14 13.68
C PRO A 140 3.91 4.68 15.12
N GLN A 141 2.65 4.40 15.49
CA GLN A 141 2.26 4.03 16.87
C GLN A 141 2.96 2.76 17.34
N ARG A 142 3.00 1.76 16.47
CA ARG A 142 3.61 0.46 16.78
C ARG A 142 5.14 0.56 16.91
N LEU A 143 5.77 1.43 16.13
CA LEU A 143 7.21 1.68 16.28
C LEU A 143 7.51 2.30 17.65
N ASP A 144 6.74 3.28 18.09
CA ASP A 144 6.94 3.92 19.39
C ASP A 144 6.67 2.98 20.56
N GLU A 145 5.65 2.13 20.48
CA GLU A 145 5.38 1.10 21.48
C GLU A 145 6.58 0.15 21.65
N ILE A 146 7.21 -0.25 20.54
CA ILE A 146 8.40 -1.09 20.58
C ILE A 146 9.58 -0.31 21.13
N VAL A 147 9.79 0.95 20.72
CA VAL A 147 10.87 1.78 21.28
C VAL A 147 10.70 1.95 22.79
N TRP A 148 9.47 2.14 23.28
CA TRP A 148 9.15 2.14 24.71
C TRP A 148 9.59 0.84 25.41
N ASN A 149 9.38 -0.33 24.81
CA ASN A 149 9.80 -1.61 25.38
C ASN A 149 11.32 -1.77 25.49
N HIS A 150 12.10 -1.06 24.67
CA HIS A 150 13.57 -1.08 24.68
C HIS A 150 14.18 0.12 25.42
N TRP A 151 13.36 1.05 25.92
CA TRP A 151 13.79 2.22 26.67
C TRP A 151 14.31 1.81 28.07
N PRO A 152 15.37 2.43 28.64
CA PRO A 152 16.05 3.67 28.23
C PRO A 152 17.21 3.52 27.26
N ASN A 153 17.64 2.29 26.93
CA ASN A 153 18.81 2.03 26.10
C ASN A 153 18.42 1.24 24.85
N PRO A 154 17.65 1.82 23.92
CA PRO A 154 17.21 1.10 22.74
C PRO A 154 18.38 0.82 21.80
N ASP A 155 18.56 -0.45 21.44
CA ASP A 155 19.46 -0.87 20.37
C ASP A 155 18.72 -0.78 19.03
N GLU A 156 19.31 -0.06 18.06
CA GLU A 156 18.66 0.22 16.78
C GLU A 156 18.27 -1.08 16.04
N GLN A 157 19.14 -2.10 16.06
CA GLN A 157 18.90 -3.36 15.37
C GLN A 157 17.86 -4.24 16.08
N SER A 158 17.87 -4.23 17.40
CA SER A 158 16.88 -4.93 18.23
C SER A 158 15.48 -4.38 17.99
N VAL A 159 15.32 -3.05 18.04
CA VAL A 159 14.06 -2.36 17.76
C VAL A 159 13.60 -2.63 16.33
N ARG A 160 14.51 -2.53 15.35
CA ARG A 160 14.23 -2.85 13.94
C ARG A 160 13.68 -4.28 13.80
N ARG A 161 14.37 -5.29 14.34
CA ARG A 161 13.94 -6.70 14.22
C ARG A 161 12.55 -6.93 14.80
N GLU A 162 12.27 -6.37 15.97
CA GLU A 162 10.96 -6.51 16.60
C GLU A 162 9.87 -5.77 15.82
N PHE A 163 10.15 -4.57 15.31
CA PHE A 163 9.22 -3.80 14.51
C PHE A 163 8.88 -4.47 13.18
N VAL A 164 9.88 -4.98 12.46
CA VAL A 164 9.68 -5.77 11.23
C VAL A 164 8.85 -7.02 11.53
N SER A 165 9.16 -7.76 12.60
CA SER A 165 8.38 -8.93 13.02
C SER A 165 6.92 -8.59 13.34
N ALA A 166 6.69 -7.47 14.02
CA ALA A 166 5.35 -6.98 14.33
C ALA A 166 4.59 -6.56 13.06
N ALA A 167 5.26 -5.90 12.11
CA ALA A 167 4.68 -5.54 10.82
C ALA A 167 4.29 -6.78 9.98
N LEU A 168 5.16 -7.79 9.94
CA LEU A 168 4.87 -9.07 9.28
C LEU A 168 3.64 -9.79 9.85
N LYS A 169 3.36 -9.62 11.15
CA LYS A 169 2.12 -10.14 11.75
C LYS A 169 0.89 -9.34 11.29
N CYS A 170 1.02 -8.04 11.05
CA CYS A 170 -0.08 -7.24 10.50
C CYS A 170 -0.43 -7.64 9.05
N TYR A 171 0.56 -7.99 8.22
CA TYR A 171 0.30 -8.54 6.88
C TYR A 171 -0.36 -9.91 6.94
N ARG A 172 0.00 -10.77 7.89
CA ARG A 172 -0.69 -12.06 8.11
C ARG A 172 -2.16 -11.93 8.53
N ILE A 173 -2.58 -10.79 9.08
CA ILE A 173 -4.01 -10.52 9.36
C ILE A 173 -4.76 -10.11 8.07
N GLN A 174 -4.05 -9.65 7.03
CA GLN A 174 -4.66 -9.41 5.71
C GLN A 174 -4.93 -10.68 4.90
N ASP A 175 -4.52 -11.88 5.36
CA ASP A 175 -4.99 -13.15 4.80
C ASP A 175 -6.50 -13.39 5.05
N GLU A 176 -7.11 -12.66 5.99
CA GLU A 176 -8.55 -12.49 5.98
C GLU A 176 -8.90 -11.39 4.99
N ALA A 177 -9.27 -11.82 3.78
CA ALA A 177 -9.81 -11.00 2.69
C ALA A 177 -10.49 -9.72 3.21
N PHE A 178 -9.81 -8.58 3.02
CA PHE A 178 -10.40 -7.25 3.20
C PHE A 178 -11.50 -7.10 2.14
N GLY A 179 -12.71 -7.60 2.43
CA GLY A 179 -13.82 -7.51 1.49
C GLY A 179 -15.01 -8.45 1.61
N THR A 180 -14.92 -9.67 2.17
CA THR A 180 -16.10 -10.59 2.10
C THR A 180 -16.17 -11.66 3.19
N ARG A 181 -16.54 -11.27 4.41
CA ARG A 181 -17.41 -12.12 5.25
C ARG A 181 -18.44 -11.24 5.94
N MET A 182 -19.64 -11.17 5.36
CA MET A 182 -20.79 -10.67 6.10
C MET A 182 -20.97 -11.57 7.33
N PRO A 183 -21.07 -11.03 8.55
CA PRO A 183 -21.47 -11.83 9.69
C PRO A 183 -22.84 -12.47 9.37
N LEU A 184 -22.94 -13.79 9.52
CA LEU A 184 -24.21 -14.47 9.35
C LEU A 184 -25.19 -13.91 10.39
N PRO A 185 -26.45 -13.62 10.01
CA PRO A 185 -27.47 -13.24 10.98
C PRO A 185 -27.58 -14.32 12.06
N PRO A 186 -27.86 -13.94 13.32
CA PRO A 186 -28.12 -14.91 14.38
C PRO A 186 -29.22 -15.91 13.99
N ASP A 187 -29.21 -17.11 14.58
CA ASP A 187 -30.12 -18.23 14.27
C ASP A 187 -31.62 -17.90 14.38
N CYS A 188 -31.97 -16.74 14.96
CA CYS A 188 -33.34 -16.24 15.01
C CYS A 188 -33.88 -15.73 13.66
N PHE A 189 -33.05 -15.63 12.61
CA PHE A 189 -33.46 -15.25 11.27
C PHE A 189 -33.47 -16.46 10.32
N GLU A 190 -34.66 -16.87 9.86
CA GLU A 190 -34.83 -17.90 8.82
C GLU A 190 -34.23 -17.42 7.48
N LEU A 191 -33.05 -17.94 7.13
CA LEU A 191 -32.37 -17.62 5.88
C LEU A 191 -33.05 -18.30 4.67
N LYS A 192 -33.20 -17.54 3.57
CA LYS A 192 -33.72 -18.06 2.30
C LYS A 192 -32.82 -19.20 1.75
N PRO A 193 -33.36 -20.13 0.94
CA PRO A 193 -32.63 -21.32 0.47
C PRO A 193 -31.29 -21.01 -0.23
N LEU A 194 -31.21 -19.91 -0.98
CA LEU A 194 -29.98 -19.46 -1.65
C LEU A 194 -28.87 -19.11 -0.65
N MET A 195 -29.22 -18.51 0.50
CA MET A 195 -28.27 -18.17 1.56
C MET A 195 -27.86 -19.40 2.37
N LYS A 196 -28.76 -20.37 2.57
CA LYS A 196 -28.42 -21.69 3.15
C LYS A 196 -27.44 -22.46 2.25
N ALA A 197 -27.62 -22.39 0.93
CA ALA A 197 -26.69 -22.99 -0.04
C ALA A 197 -25.32 -22.28 -0.06
N ALA A 198 -25.29 -20.94 -0.03
CA ALA A 198 -24.05 -20.17 0.06
C ALA A 198 -23.28 -20.41 1.36
N ALA A 199 -23.98 -20.63 2.48
CA ALA A 199 -23.37 -20.98 3.76
C ALA A 199 -22.83 -22.43 3.81
N ALA A 200 -23.46 -23.37 3.10
CA ALA A 200 -23.02 -24.76 3.02
C ALA A 200 -21.77 -24.96 2.13
N VAL A 201 -21.54 -24.07 1.16
CA VAL A 201 -20.33 -24.06 0.30
C VAL A 201 -19.10 -23.48 1.04
N ALA A 202 -19.32 -22.80 2.18
CA ALA A 202 -18.27 -22.14 2.97
C ALA A 202 -17.63 -23.02 4.05
N GLN A 203 -17.60 -24.35 3.88
CA GLN A 203 -16.68 -25.19 4.64
C GLN A 203 -15.34 -25.23 3.91
N PRO A 204 -14.23 -24.77 4.53
CA PRO A 204 -12.92 -25.01 3.99
C PRO A 204 -12.63 -26.50 4.19
N VAL A 205 -12.87 -27.31 3.17
CA VAL A 205 -12.05 -28.51 2.98
C VAL A 205 -10.72 -28.00 2.43
N VAL A 206 -9.95 -27.37 3.31
CA VAL A 206 -8.50 -27.30 3.14
C VAL A 206 -8.02 -28.68 3.60
N GLU A 207 -8.14 -29.66 2.70
CA GLU A 207 -7.16 -30.74 2.72
C GLU A 207 -5.85 -30.09 2.28
N THR A 208 -5.08 -29.58 3.24
CA THR A 208 -3.63 -29.39 3.08
C THR A 208 -3.02 -30.77 2.81
N ARG A 209 -3.14 -31.25 1.58
CA ARG A 209 -2.15 -32.19 1.06
C ARG A 209 -0.87 -31.38 0.92
N GLU A 210 0.01 -31.51 1.92
CA GLU A 210 1.41 -31.11 1.81
C GLU A 210 1.99 -31.77 0.56
N PHE A 211 2.10 -30.99 -0.52
CA PHE A 211 2.72 -31.44 -1.77
C PHE A 211 4.23 -31.31 -1.62
N ILE A 212 4.82 -32.04 -0.68
CA ILE A 212 6.27 -32.21 -0.61
C ILE A 212 6.61 -33.33 -1.61
N SER A 213 6.86 -32.96 -2.87
CA SER A 213 7.60 -33.85 -3.77
C SER A 213 9.08 -33.75 -3.42
N PRO A 214 9.76 -34.84 -3.01
CA PRO A 214 11.19 -34.85 -2.72
C PRO A 214 12.07 -34.37 -3.89
N ASP A 215 11.57 -34.42 -5.12
CA ASP A 215 12.28 -34.00 -6.33
C ASP A 215 12.35 -32.47 -6.49
N ASN A 216 11.39 -31.71 -5.93
CA ASN A 216 11.41 -30.24 -5.99
C ASN A 216 12.37 -29.61 -4.95
N TYR A 217 12.69 -30.33 -3.87
CA TYR A 217 13.56 -29.85 -2.80
C TYR A 217 14.90 -29.28 -3.31
N ARG A 218 15.62 -30.04 -4.16
CA ARG A 218 16.96 -29.63 -4.63
C ARG A 218 16.89 -28.50 -5.65
N ALA A 219 15.84 -28.47 -6.46
CA ALA A 219 15.67 -27.48 -7.51
C ALA A 219 15.24 -26.14 -6.92
N ASP A 220 14.20 -26.12 -6.08
CA ASP A 220 13.72 -24.90 -5.42
C ASP A 220 14.76 -24.30 -4.48
N ARG A 221 15.46 -25.14 -3.69
CA ARG A 221 16.58 -24.68 -2.86
C ARG A 221 17.63 -23.98 -3.73
N ARG A 222 18.06 -24.60 -4.85
CA ARG A 222 19.08 -24.03 -5.72
C ARG A 222 18.64 -22.70 -6.32
N ARG A 223 17.40 -22.63 -6.80
CA ARG A 223 16.78 -21.40 -7.32
C ARG A 223 16.78 -20.30 -6.26
N ALA A 224 16.20 -20.59 -5.09
CA ALA A 224 16.06 -19.62 -4.01
C ALA A 224 17.42 -19.12 -3.51
N ILE A 225 18.37 -20.01 -3.24
CA ILE A 225 19.72 -19.60 -2.81
C ILE A 225 20.39 -18.71 -3.86
N ARG A 226 20.28 -19.04 -5.16
CA ARG A 226 20.87 -18.21 -6.22
C ARG A 226 20.25 -16.82 -6.28
N ILE A 227 18.92 -16.73 -6.19
CA ILE A 227 18.18 -15.46 -6.18
C ILE A 227 18.58 -14.63 -4.97
N VAL A 228 18.44 -15.19 -3.76
CA VAL A 228 18.71 -14.47 -2.51
C VAL A 228 20.19 -14.08 -2.36
N THR A 229 21.13 -14.92 -2.82
CA THR A 229 22.56 -14.57 -2.83
C THR A 229 22.85 -13.42 -3.78
N SER A 230 22.19 -13.38 -4.94
CA SER A 230 22.33 -12.30 -5.92
C SER A 230 21.83 -10.97 -5.33
N TRP A 231 20.63 -10.97 -4.76
CA TRP A 231 20.05 -9.80 -4.10
C TRP A 231 20.86 -9.36 -2.87
N ALA A 232 21.39 -10.30 -2.09
CA ALA A 232 22.26 -10.02 -0.95
C ALA A 232 23.52 -9.25 -1.36
N ALA A 233 24.11 -9.58 -2.51
CA ALA A 233 25.27 -8.87 -3.05
C ALA A 233 24.94 -7.43 -3.46
N GLU A 234 23.76 -7.21 -4.04
CA GLU A 234 23.25 -5.86 -4.34
C GLU A 234 22.97 -5.07 -3.07
N MET A 235 22.30 -5.66 -2.08
CA MET A 235 21.93 -4.96 -0.84
C MET A 235 23.11 -4.54 0.01
N LYS A 236 24.22 -5.28 -0.03
CA LYS A 236 25.48 -4.85 0.59
C LYS A 236 25.98 -3.51 0.05
N LYS A 237 25.72 -3.19 -1.23
CA LYS A 237 26.06 -1.88 -1.81
C LYS A 237 25.24 -0.75 -1.19
N TYR A 238 24.05 -1.05 -0.70
CA TYR A 238 23.12 -0.12 -0.04
C TYR A 238 23.23 -0.10 1.49
N GLY A 239 24.29 -0.69 2.05
CA GLY A 239 24.58 -0.62 3.48
C GLY A 239 23.98 -1.74 4.34
N TRP A 240 23.40 -2.78 3.73
CA TRP A 240 23.01 -3.99 4.47
C TRP A 240 24.26 -4.75 4.93
N ASP A 241 24.31 -5.08 6.23
CA ASP A 241 25.49 -5.69 6.88
C ASP A 241 25.68 -7.18 6.57
N GLY A 242 24.75 -7.76 5.82
CA GLY A 242 24.76 -9.17 5.43
C GLY A 242 24.02 -10.10 6.38
N LYS A 243 23.27 -9.58 7.37
CA LYS A 243 22.50 -10.39 8.32
C LYS A 243 21.03 -9.95 8.41
N GLY A 244 20.15 -10.91 8.67
CA GLY A 244 18.72 -10.64 8.85
C GLY A 244 17.93 -10.53 7.54
N LEU A 245 16.61 -10.49 7.67
CA LEU A 245 15.70 -10.19 6.56
C LEU A 245 15.88 -8.77 6.04
N TYR A 246 15.80 -8.64 4.72
CA TYR A 246 15.66 -7.38 3.99
C TYR A 246 14.50 -7.48 3.00
N ALA A 247 13.92 -6.33 2.66
CA ALA A 247 12.82 -6.22 1.72
C ALA A 247 13.20 -5.29 0.57
N ASN A 248 12.74 -5.59 -0.65
CA ASN A 248 12.96 -4.79 -1.86
C ASN A 248 11.82 -4.98 -2.86
N ASP A 249 11.85 -4.18 -3.92
CA ASP A 249 11.12 -4.46 -5.15
C ASP A 249 11.81 -5.57 -5.96
N VAL A 250 11.00 -6.37 -6.67
CA VAL A 250 11.48 -7.43 -7.57
C VAL A 250 10.65 -7.46 -8.84
N TYR A 251 11.28 -7.74 -9.98
CA TYR A 251 10.54 -8.09 -11.20
C TYR A 251 10.37 -9.59 -11.32
N VAL A 252 9.15 -10.00 -11.66
CA VAL A 252 8.82 -11.37 -11.98
C VAL A 252 8.20 -11.48 -13.36
N LYS A 253 8.42 -12.61 -14.02
CA LYS A 253 7.67 -13.04 -15.20
C LYS A 253 6.67 -14.09 -14.80
N ILE A 254 5.44 -13.94 -15.25
CA ILE A 254 4.44 -14.99 -15.17
C ILE A 254 4.08 -15.37 -16.61
N THR A 255 3.93 -16.66 -16.87
CA THR A 255 3.42 -17.20 -18.13
C THR A 255 2.78 -18.57 -17.85
N THR A 256 2.35 -19.26 -18.89
CA THR A 256 1.84 -20.63 -18.80
C THR A 256 2.74 -21.63 -19.51
N ARG A 257 2.64 -22.88 -19.08
CA ARG A 257 3.30 -24.03 -19.69
C ARG A 257 2.27 -25.07 -20.04
N ASN A 258 2.39 -25.65 -21.24
CA ASN A 258 1.59 -26.79 -21.63
C ASN A 258 2.05 -28.03 -20.82
N PRO A 259 1.17 -28.64 -20.00
CA PRO A 259 1.57 -29.77 -19.15
C PRO A 259 1.92 -31.04 -19.94
N GLU A 260 1.47 -31.18 -21.19
CA GLU A 260 1.74 -32.35 -22.03
C GLU A 260 3.03 -32.19 -22.85
N THR A 261 3.25 -31.03 -23.46
CA THR A 261 4.39 -30.79 -24.35
C THR A 261 5.58 -30.13 -23.66
N GLY A 262 5.36 -29.50 -22.50
CA GLY A 262 6.35 -28.67 -21.81
C GLY A 262 6.62 -27.32 -22.46
N GLU A 263 5.89 -26.98 -23.53
CA GLU A 263 5.99 -25.70 -24.24
C GLU A 263 5.61 -24.54 -23.32
N VAL A 264 6.37 -23.45 -23.38
CA VAL A 264 6.14 -22.24 -22.58
C VAL A 264 5.53 -21.17 -23.48
N ALA A 265 4.43 -20.56 -23.05
CA ALA A 265 3.72 -19.56 -23.83
C ALA A 265 4.48 -18.21 -23.87
N GLU A 266 4.41 -17.54 -25.02
CA GLU A 266 4.75 -16.13 -25.19
C GLU A 266 3.49 -15.32 -25.53
N PRO A 267 3.40 -14.03 -25.13
CA PRO A 267 4.40 -13.26 -24.40
C PRO A 267 4.36 -13.52 -22.89
N PHE A 268 5.48 -13.22 -22.23
CA PHE A 268 5.56 -13.19 -20.77
C PHE A 268 4.89 -11.93 -20.24
N MET A 269 4.13 -12.09 -19.15
CA MET A 269 3.65 -10.96 -18.37
C MET A 269 4.72 -10.53 -17.39
N TRP A 270 5.10 -9.26 -17.44
CA TRP A 270 6.09 -8.67 -16.55
C TRP A 270 5.39 -7.87 -15.47
N VAL A 271 5.68 -8.15 -14.21
CA VAL A 271 5.10 -7.42 -13.09
C VAL A 271 6.15 -7.19 -12.01
N GLN A 272 6.07 -6.02 -11.40
CA GLN A 272 6.81 -5.71 -10.18
C GLN A 272 6.06 -6.33 -9.00
N GLY A 273 6.80 -6.93 -8.08
CA GLY A 273 6.33 -7.42 -6.80
C GLY A 273 7.16 -6.86 -5.66
N THR A 274 6.73 -7.13 -4.45
CA THR A 274 7.51 -6.91 -3.23
C THR A 274 8.15 -8.22 -2.84
N CYS A 275 9.40 -8.17 -2.40
CA CYS A 275 10.09 -9.35 -1.87
C CYS A 275 10.61 -9.12 -0.47
N VAL A 276 10.65 -10.21 0.30
CA VAL A 276 11.35 -10.30 1.57
C VAL A 276 12.29 -11.49 1.48
N SER A 277 13.57 -11.28 1.77
CA SER A 277 14.53 -12.37 1.70
C SER A 277 15.63 -12.29 2.74
N GLU A 278 16.17 -13.46 3.04
CA GLU A 278 17.28 -13.68 3.97
C GLU A 278 18.02 -14.94 3.54
N HIS A 279 19.33 -14.93 3.68
CA HIS A 279 20.14 -16.14 3.61
C HIS A 279 21.23 -16.03 4.67
N ASP A 280 21.14 -16.85 5.70
CA ASP A 280 22.04 -16.84 6.85
C ASP A 280 22.49 -18.27 7.21
N TYR A 281 23.63 -18.34 7.89
CA TYR A 281 24.19 -19.56 8.44
C TYR A 281 24.44 -19.36 9.93
N ASN A 282 23.65 -20.03 10.77
CA ASN A 282 23.82 -20.03 12.22
C ASN A 282 24.32 -21.39 12.72
N VAL A 283 25.14 -21.38 13.77
CA VAL A 283 25.63 -22.58 14.45
C VAL A 283 24.50 -23.39 15.07
N MET A 284 23.42 -22.72 15.51
CA MET A 284 22.26 -23.37 16.15
C MET A 284 21.23 -23.91 15.15
N ASP A 285 20.95 -23.15 14.08
CA ASP A 285 19.85 -23.44 13.13
C ASP A 285 20.35 -23.97 11.77
N GLY A 286 21.66 -24.05 11.57
CA GLY A 286 22.27 -24.47 10.30
C GLY A 286 22.11 -23.42 9.19
N GLU A 287 21.95 -23.89 7.95
CA GLU A 287 21.62 -23.03 6.82
C GLU A 287 20.14 -22.67 6.86
N THR A 288 19.86 -21.37 6.85
CA THR A 288 18.49 -20.84 6.76
C THR A 288 18.38 -19.86 5.62
N ALA A 289 17.29 -19.93 4.87
CA ALA A 289 17.00 -18.94 3.84
C ALA A 289 15.51 -18.76 3.65
N THR A 290 15.10 -17.52 3.44
CA THR A 290 13.73 -17.14 3.14
C THR A 290 13.73 -16.39 1.81
N LEU A 291 12.84 -16.78 0.91
CA LEU A 291 12.48 -16.03 -0.30
C LEU A 291 10.97 -15.91 -0.31
N ALA A 292 10.44 -14.73 -0.04
CA ALA A 292 9.02 -14.42 -0.17
C ALA A 292 8.83 -13.35 -1.24
N ILE A 293 7.85 -13.54 -2.12
CA ILE A 293 7.42 -12.58 -3.14
C ILE A 293 5.90 -12.50 -3.11
N ASP A 294 5.36 -11.30 -3.09
CA ASP A 294 3.93 -11.02 -3.15
C ASP A 294 3.65 -9.67 -3.85
N ASN A 295 2.39 -9.23 -3.80
CA ASN A 295 1.95 -7.93 -4.31
C ASN A 295 2.29 -7.72 -5.79
N THR A 296 2.06 -8.75 -6.60
CA THR A 296 2.39 -8.73 -8.04
C THR A 296 1.22 -8.30 -8.93
N ALA A 297 0.07 -7.98 -8.33
CA ALA A 297 -1.08 -7.42 -9.02
C ALA A 297 -0.85 -5.94 -9.38
N HIS A 298 -1.17 -5.58 -10.63
CA HIS A 298 -0.99 -4.26 -11.21
C HIS A 298 -2.26 -3.80 -11.97
N ARG A 299 -2.29 -2.54 -12.41
CA ARG A 299 -3.44 -1.99 -13.14
C ARG A 299 -3.69 -2.65 -14.50
N ALA A 300 -2.67 -3.27 -15.11
CA ALA A 300 -2.76 -4.00 -16.38
C ALA A 300 -3.04 -5.51 -16.22
N SER A 301 -2.76 -6.07 -15.04
CA SER A 301 -2.98 -7.48 -14.70
C SER A 301 -3.30 -7.62 -13.22
N ASN A 302 -4.39 -8.27 -12.88
CA ASN A 302 -4.75 -8.48 -11.48
C ASN A 302 -4.22 -9.78 -10.89
N PHE A 303 -3.33 -10.50 -11.57
CA PHE A 303 -2.74 -11.70 -11.00
C PHE A 303 -1.80 -11.36 -9.85
N ASP A 304 -2.05 -11.96 -8.70
CA ASP A 304 -1.20 -11.87 -7.51
C ASP A 304 -0.54 -13.23 -7.27
N TRP A 305 0.66 -13.40 -7.82
CA TRP A 305 1.55 -14.50 -7.51
C TRP A 305 2.20 -14.30 -6.15
N ARG A 306 1.96 -15.26 -5.25
CA ARG A 306 2.63 -15.39 -3.97
C ARG A 306 3.58 -16.56 -4.03
N LEU A 307 4.87 -16.28 -3.83
CA LEU A 307 5.92 -17.29 -3.73
C LEU A 307 6.54 -17.21 -2.34
N THR A 308 6.67 -18.34 -1.66
CA THR A 308 7.43 -18.46 -0.42
C THR A 308 8.29 -19.71 -0.48
N VAL A 309 9.61 -19.55 -0.37
CA VAL A 309 10.58 -20.64 -0.22
C VAL A 309 11.28 -20.46 1.13
N ASN A 310 11.08 -21.42 2.03
CA ASN A 310 11.70 -21.45 3.34
C ASN A 310 12.66 -22.63 3.44
N LEU A 311 13.89 -22.33 3.80
CA LEU A 311 14.95 -23.29 4.09
C LEU A 311 15.23 -23.23 5.59
N LYS A 312 15.00 -24.34 6.30
CA LYS A 312 15.28 -24.46 7.73
C LYS A 312 15.49 -25.92 8.11
N ASP A 313 16.45 -26.19 9.00
CA ASP A 313 16.73 -27.54 9.52
C ASP A 313 17.00 -28.59 8.42
N GLY A 314 17.52 -28.16 7.27
CA GLY A 314 17.73 -29.01 6.10
C GLY A 314 16.45 -29.35 5.32
N GLU A 315 15.28 -28.83 5.69
CA GLU A 315 14.04 -28.89 4.91
C GLU A 315 13.91 -27.67 3.99
N CYS A 316 13.30 -27.87 2.82
CA CYS A 316 12.92 -26.81 1.88
C CYS A 316 11.41 -26.90 1.66
N ARG A 317 10.69 -25.85 2.06
CA ARG A 317 9.25 -25.73 1.87
C ARG A 317 8.99 -24.62 0.87
N THR A 318 8.41 -24.99 -0.27
CA THR A 318 7.98 -24.05 -1.30
C THR A 318 6.46 -24.00 -1.34
N GLU A 319 5.91 -22.81 -1.20
CA GLU A 319 4.53 -22.49 -1.52
C GLU A 319 4.51 -21.47 -2.65
N SER A 320 3.73 -21.74 -3.70
CA SER A 320 3.66 -20.89 -4.88
C SER A 320 2.23 -20.91 -5.40
N THR A 321 1.49 -19.82 -5.18
CA THR A 321 0.07 -19.72 -5.45
C THR A 321 -0.25 -18.49 -6.29
N LEU A 322 -1.22 -18.63 -7.20
CA LEU A 322 -1.74 -17.52 -7.99
C LEU A 322 -3.14 -17.15 -7.51
N HIS A 323 -3.31 -15.90 -7.10
CA HIS A 323 -4.58 -15.31 -6.74
C HIS A 323 -4.97 -14.20 -7.72
N MET A 324 -6.17 -13.65 -7.55
CA MET A 324 -6.61 -12.44 -8.27
C MET A 324 -6.88 -11.32 -7.28
N GLY A 325 -6.19 -10.20 -7.47
CA GLY A 325 -6.48 -8.92 -6.84
C GLY A 325 -7.63 -8.15 -7.53
N PRO A 326 -7.75 -6.84 -7.23
CA PRO A 326 -8.77 -5.98 -7.84
C PRO A 326 -8.70 -5.99 -9.37
N SER A 327 -9.86 -5.89 -10.03
CA SER A 327 -9.93 -5.93 -11.49
C SER A 327 -9.06 -4.85 -12.17
N ILE A 328 -8.47 -5.18 -13.32
CA ILE A 328 -7.56 -4.30 -14.08
C ILE A 328 -8.20 -2.94 -14.39
N THR A 329 -7.46 -1.85 -14.29
CA THR A 329 -7.94 -0.48 -14.55
C THR A 329 -6.94 0.30 -15.39
N PRO A 330 -6.70 -0.13 -16.65
CA PRO A 330 -5.85 0.63 -17.57
C PRO A 330 -6.39 2.05 -17.73
N ARG A 331 -5.52 3.04 -17.95
CA ARG A 331 -5.95 4.46 -17.97
C ARG A 331 -6.28 4.94 -19.38
N HIS A 332 -5.37 4.71 -20.32
CA HIS A 332 -5.44 5.30 -21.65
C HIS A 332 -5.01 4.31 -22.73
N SER A 333 -5.70 4.31 -23.87
CA SER A 333 -5.38 3.42 -24.99
C SER A 333 -4.05 3.73 -25.69
N HIS A 334 -3.41 4.88 -25.43
CA HIS A 334 -2.16 5.29 -26.10
C HIS A 334 -0.89 4.82 -25.38
N GLU A 335 -0.99 4.32 -24.15
CA GLU A 335 0.16 3.83 -23.40
C GLU A 335 0.56 2.44 -23.94
N MET A 336 1.50 2.43 -24.89
CA MET A 336 1.89 1.20 -25.61
C MET A 336 2.39 0.09 -24.67
N HIS A 337 3.05 0.44 -23.58
CA HIS A 337 3.55 -0.52 -22.60
C HIS A 337 2.40 -1.18 -21.81
N GLU A 338 1.49 -0.39 -21.24
CA GLU A 338 0.28 -0.89 -20.57
C GLU A 338 -0.58 -1.74 -21.51
N ARG A 339 -0.69 -1.35 -22.79
CA ARG A 339 -1.38 -2.15 -23.80
C ARG A 339 -0.75 -3.52 -23.98
N ALA A 340 0.57 -3.58 -24.15
CA ALA A 340 1.29 -4.84 -24.30
C ALA A 340 1.14 -5.75 -23.07
N GLU A 341 1.13 -5.18 -21.86
CA GLU A 341 0.88 -5.91 -20.61
C GLU A 341 -0.54 -6.49 -20.55
N VAL A 342 -1.57 -5.71 -20.91
CA VAL A 342 -2.95 -6.19 -20.95
C VAL A 342 -3.12 -7.29 -22.00
N GLU A 343 -2.46 -7.16 -23.15
CA GLU A 343 -2.48 -8.19 -24.20
C GLU A 343 -1.80 -9.48 -23.73
N ALA A 344 -0.65 -9.39 -23.05
CA ALA A 344 0.02 -10.53 -22.44
C ALA A 344 -0.86 -11.20 -21.38
N TYR A 345 -1.40 -10.41 -20.45
CA TYR A 345 -2.31 -10.88 -19.41
C TYR A 345 -3.54 -11.60 -19.99
N SER A 346 -4.14 -11.05 -21.05
CA SER A 346 -5.27 -11.69 -21.73
C SER A 346 -4.90 -13.04 -22.35
N GLN A 347 -3.71 -13.19 -22.92
CA GLN A 347 -3.24 -14.46 -23.49
C GLN A 347 -2.95 -15.50 -22.40
N LEU A 348 -2.43 -15.06 -21.25
CA LEU A 348 -2.29 -15.92 -20.07
C LEU A 348 -3.65 -16.44 -19.59
N LEU A 349 -4.65 -15.56 -19.44
CA LEU A 349 -6.01 -15.98 -19.06
C LEU A 349 -6.57 -17.03 -20.03
N GLU A 350 -6.43 -16.80 -21.34
CA GLU A 350 -6.91 -17.70 -22.39
C GLU A 350 -6.17 -19.06 -22.36
N SER A 351 -4.85 -19.06 -22.22
CA SER A 351 -4.06 -20.30 -22.12
C SER A 351 -4.37 -21.10 -20.85
N MET A 352 -4.52 -20.42 -19.70
CA MET A 352 -4.96 -21.06 -18.45
C MET A 352 -6.36 -21.65 -18.58
N ALA A 353 -7.29 -20.96 -19.24
CA ALA A 353 -8.62 -21.48 -19.53
C ALA A 353 -8.60 -22.73 -20.44
N ASN A 354 -7.57 -22.86 -21.28
CA ASN A 354 -7.30 -24.04 -22.11
C ASN A 354 -6.50 -25.15 -21.38
N GLY A 355 -6.33 -25.04 -20.06
CA GLY A 355 -5.69 -26.08 -19.24
C GLY A 355 -4.18 -26.00 -19.14
N TRP A 356 -3.55 -24.91 -19.59
CA TRP A 356 -2.12 -24.69 -19.37
C TRP A 356 -1.87 -24.28 -17.92
N GLU A 357 -0.76 -24.73 -17.35
CA GLU A 357 -0.40 -24.45 -15.95
C GLU A 357 0.42 -23.15 -15.83
N PRO A 358 0.15 -22.28 -14.83
CA PRO A 358 0.94 -21.08 -14.64
C PRO A 358 2.32 -21.41 -14.07
N ILE A 359 3.34 -20.72 -14.57
CA ILE A 359 4.73 -20.80 -14.11
C ILE A 359 5.30 -19.39 -13.95
N GLY A 360 6.22 -19.23 -13.00
CA GLY A 360 6.80 -17.94 -12.64
C GLY A 360 8.32 -17.94 -12.67
N PHE A 361 8.93 -16.88 -13.18
CA PHE A 361 10.37 -16.66 -13.14
C PHE A 361 10.66 -15.41 -12.30
N VAL A 362 11.77 -15.44 -11.57
CA VAL A 362 12.15 -14.39 -10.63
C VAL A 362 13.42 -13.69 -11.11
N GLY A 363 13.44 -12.36 -11.04
CA GLY A 363 14.62 -11.53 -11.32
C GLY A 363 15.80 -11.84 -10.40
N LEU A 364 17.02 -11.78 -10.94
CA LEU A 364 18.27 -11.92 -10.18
C LEU A 364 18.76 -10.58 -9.61
N GLU A 365 18.22 -9.47 -10.10
CA GLU A 365 18.49 -8.12 -9.60
C GLU A 365 17.29 -7.64 -8.79
N ALA A 366 17.55 -7.10 -7.59
CA ALA A 366 16.54 -6.46 -6.76
C ALA A 366 16.46 -4.97 -7.11
N GLY A 367 15.25 -4.39 -7.07
CA GLY A 367 15.02 -2.96 -7.29
C GLY A 367 13.83 -2.64 -8.19
N GLN A 368 13.66 -1.34 -8.46
CA GLN A 368 12.54 -0.78 -9.24
C GLN A 368 12.66 -0.99 -10.75
N TRP A 369 13.76 -1.56 -11.24
CA TRP A 369 13.92 -1.96 -12.64
C TRP A 369 14.91 -3.11 -12.74
N SER A 370 14.59 -4.13 -13.53
CA SER A 370 15.52 -5.21 -13.89
C SER A 370 15.70 -5.22 -15.40
N GLU A 371 16.92 -5.41 -15.89
CA GLU A 371 17.10 -5.69 -17.32
C GLU A 371 16.40 -7.01 -17.68
N PRO A 372 15.75 -7.12 -18.86
CA PRO A 372 14.99 -8.30 -19.22
C PRO A 372 15.76 -9.63 -19.17
N ASP A 373 17.09 -9.55 -19.26
CA ASP A 373 18.01 -10.68 -19.30
C ASP A 373 18.47 -11.11 -17.88
N SER A 374 18.22 -10.30 -16.85
CA SER A 374 18.63 -10.56 -15.46
C SER A 374 17.57 -11.37 -14.69
N ILE A 375 17.19 -12.54 -15.24
CA ILE A 375 16.17 -13.44 -14.65
C ILE A 375 16.73 -14.84 -14.42
N HIS A 376 16.26 -15.50 -13.35
CA HIS A 376 16.62 -16.88 -13.08
C HIS A 376 16.06 -17.79 -14.21
N PRO A 377 16.88 -18.64 -14.86
CA PRO A 377 16.47 -19.37 -16.07
C PRO A 377 15.46 -20.49 -15.82
N GLU A 378 15.35 -20.96 -14.58
CA GLU A 378 14.39 -21.98 -14.18
C GLU A 378 13.17 -21.34 -13.51
N ALA A 379 11.97 -21.79 -13.91
CA ALA A 379 10.71 -21.34 -13.34
C ALA A 379 10.31 -22.09 -12.06
N PHE A 380 9.52 -21.43 -11.23
CA PHE A 380 8.71 -22.03 -10.18
C PHE A 380 7.35 -22.44 -10.77
N ALA A 381 6.87 -23.64 -10.42
CA ALA A 381 5.49 -24.01 -10.69
C ALA A 381 4.56 -23.16 -9.81
N ILE A 382 3.40 -22.76 -10.35
CA ILE A 382 2.42 -21.97 -9.60
C ILE A 382 1.11 -22.77 -9.51
N ARG A 383 0.59 -22.93 -8.29
CA ARG A 383 -0.75 -23.49 -8.06
C ARG A 383 -1.77 -22.38 -8.31
N CYS A 384 -2.65 -22.59 -9.29
CA CYS A 384 -3.73 -21.64 -9.54
C CYS A 384 -4.84 -21.79 -8.47
N GLU A 385 -5.13 -20.73 -7.72
CA GLU A 385 -6.25 -20.66 -6.77
C GLU A 385 -7.37 -19.74 -7.25
N VAL A 386 -7.32 -19.34 -8.53
CA VAL A 386 -8.34 -18.52 -9.17
C VAL A 386 -9.53 -19.40 -9.56
N THR A 387 -10.73 -19.01 -9.13
CA THR A 387 -11.95 -19.73 -9.51
C THR A 387 -12.31 -19.52 -10.98
N LYS A 388 -13.08 -20.46 -11.55
CA LYS A 388 -13.56 -20.35 -12.93
C LYS A 388 -14.37 -19.07 -13.18
N GLU A 389 -15.21 -18.66 -12.22
CA GLU A 389 -16.02 -17.43 -12.33
C GLU A 389 -15.13 -16.17 -12.36
N GLN A 390 -14.10 -16.11 -11.51
CA GLN A 390 -13.14 -15.01 -11.52
C GLN A 390 -12.39 -14.95 -12.86
N MET A 391 -11.96 -16.10 -13.37
CA MET A 391 -11.29 -16.22 -14.67
C MET A 391 -12.18 -15.71 -15.81
N GLU A 392 -13.45 -16.14 -15.86
CA GLU A 392 -14.42 -15.70 -16.87
C GLU A 392 -14.65 -14.18 -16.83
N LYS A 393 -14.80 -13.59 -15.63
CA LYS A 393 -14.94 -12.13 -15.47
C LYS A 393 -13.69 -11.38 -15.93
N ALA A 394 -12.50 -11.89 -15.63
CA ALA A 394 -11.24 -11.30 -16.06
C ALA A 394 -11.09 -11.33 -17.59
N ILE A 395 -11.44 -12.45 -18.23
CA ILE A 395 -11.44 -12.58 -19.70
C ILE A 395 -12.42 -11.58 -20.33
N GLN A 396 -13.65 -11.49 -19.82
CA GLN A 396 -14.65 -10.52 -20.29
C GLN A 396 -14.15 -9.08 -20.13
N ARG A 397 -13.48 -8.77 -19.02
CA ARG A 397 -12.91 -7.45 -18.80
C ARG A 397 -11.79 -7.14 -19.79
N CYS A 398 -10.91 -8.09 -20.10
CA CYS A 398 -9.87 -7.93 -21.11
C CYS A 398 -10.45 -7.72 -22.51
N ALA A 399 -11.48 -8.49 -22.89
CA ALA A 399 -12.19 -8.32 -24.15
C ALA A 399 -12.76 -6.89 -24.29
N LYS A 400 -13.36 -6.38 -23.22
CA LYS A 400 -13.85 -5.00 -23.14
C LYS A 400 -12.72 -3.97 -23.32
N VAL A 401 -11.57 -4.15 -22.67
CA VAL A 401 -10.41 -3.24 -22.85
C VAL A 401 -9.89 -3.29 -24.30
N LYS A 402 -9.75 -4.48 -24.89
CA LYS A 402 -9.36 -4.68 -26.30
C LYS A 402 -10.31 -3.96 -27.25
N LEU A 403 -11.62 -3.99 -26.98
CA LEU A 403 -12.60 -3.19 -27.72
C LEU A 403 -12.29 -1.69 -27.66
N GLY A 404 -11.91 -1.16 -26.50
CA GLY A 404 -11.50 0.24 -26.38
C GLY A 404 -10.24 0.59 -27.19
N TYR A 405 -9.26 -0.33 -27.28
CA TYR A 405 -8.10 -0.17 -28.16
C TYR A 405 -8.50 -0.11 -29.64
N GLU A 406 -9.36 -1.02 -30.09
CA GLU A 406 -9.87 -1.02 -31.47
C GLU A 406 -10.64 0.26 -31.80
N LEU A 407 -11.46 0.75 -30.86
CA LEU A 407 -12.16 2.02 -31.03
C LEU A 407 -11.19 3.19 -31.11
N ALA A 408 -10.13 3.20 -30.30
CA ALA A 408 -9.12 4.25 -30.36
C ALA A 408 -8.45 4.33 -31.75
N GLU A 409 -8.10 3.18 -32.33
CA GLU A 409 -7.52 3.08 -33.67
C GLU A 409 -8.52 3.52 -34.75
N THR A 410 -9.76 3.03 -34.68
CA THR A 410 -10.83 3.37 -35.62
C THR A 410 -11.10 4.88 -35.65
N TRP A 411 -11.06 5.52 -34.49
CA TRP A 411 -11.30 6.95 -34.35
C TRP A 411 -10.07 7.82 -34.54
N ASN A 412 -8.87 7.21 -34.54
CA ASN A 412 -7.59 7.90 -34.42
C ASN A 412 -7.58 8.89 -33.23
N HIS A 413 -8.13 8.47 -32.09
CA HIS A 413 -8.24 9.24 -30.86
C HIS A 413 -7.96 8.37 -29.65
N CYS A 414 -7.47 8.96 -28.55
CA CYS A 414 -7.25 8.20 -27.32
C CYS A 414 -8.61 7.78 -26.74
N PHE A 415 -8.70 6.54 -26.26
CA PHE A 415 -9.80 6.07 -25.44
C PHE A 415 -9.39 6.12 -23.96
N TYR A 416 -10.23 6.76 -23.13
CA TYR A 416 -10.04 6.86 -21.69
C TYR A 416 -11.00 5.89 -21.00
N PHE A 417 -10.41 4.94 -20.28
CA PHE A 417 -11.16 3.91 -19.56
C PHE A 417 -11.52 4.43 -18.17
N ASN A 418 -12.81 4.53 -17.88
CA ASN A 418 -13.31 4.99 -16.58
C ASN A 418 -14.31 3.99 -15.98
N ASP A 419 -14.76 4.23 -14.76
CA ASP A 419 -15.67 3.29 -14.07
C ASP A 419 -16.97 3.06 -14.84
N ILE A 420 -17.46 4.08 -15.55
CA ILE A 420 -18.66 3.96 -16.38
C ILE A 420 -18.41 2.97 -17.52
N PHE A 421 -17.26 3.05 -18.20
CA PHE A 421 -16.88 2.08 -19.22
C PHE A 421 -16.91 0.65 -18.68
N PHE A 422 -16.44 0.42 -17.45
CA PHE A 422 -16.40 -0.91 -16.86
C PHE A 422 -17.72 -1.40 -16.24
N SER A 423 -18.77 -0.57 -16.21
CA SER A 423 -20.07 -0.96 -15.65
C SER A 423 -20.78 -2.06 -16.45
N ASP A 424 -21.56 -2.89 -15.75
CA ASP A 424 -22.33 -4.00 -16.33
C ASP A 424 -23.44 -3.55 -17.30
N VAL A 425 -23.87 -2.28 -17.18
CA VAL A 425 -24.87 -1.69 -18.08
C VAL A 425 -24.33 -1.38 -19.48
N LEU A 426 -23.01 -1.40 -19.68
CA LEU A 426 -22.37 -1.22 -20.98
C LEU A 426 -21.74 -2.53 -21.44
N ASP A 427 -22.47 -3.36 -22.18
CA ASP A 427 -21.86 -4.50 -22.88
C ASP A 427 -21.09 -4.07 -24.14
N GLU A 428 -20.27 -4.97 -24.67
CA GLU A 428 -19.44 -4.72 -25.86
C GLU A 428 -20.28 -4.31 -27.08
N ALA A 429 -21.44 -4.95 -27.27
CA ALA A 429 -22.35 -4.66 -28.38
C ALA A 429 -22.93 -3.24 -28.29
N THR A 430 -23.27 -2.79 -27.08
CA THR A 430 -23.78 -1.45 -26.80
C THR A 430 -22.71 -0.39 -26.99
N ILE A 431 -21.48 -0.66 -26.55
CA ILE A 431 -20.31 0.20 -26.79
C ILE A 431 -20.07 0.37 -28.28
N ARG A 432 -20.03 -0.73 -29.04
CA ARG A 432 -19.82 -0.69 -30.50
C ARG A 432 -20.91 0.06 -31.23
N ARG A 433 -22.17 -0.28 -30.97
CA ARG A 433 -23.33 0.42 -31.55
C ARG A 433 -23.30 1.93 -31.28
N ALA A 434 -22.90 2.34 -30.08
CA ALA A 434 -22.79 3.74 -29.73
C ALA A 434 -21.67 4.47 -30.52
N SER A 435 -20.51 3.82 -30.67
CA SER A 435 -19.41 4.31 -31.50
C SER A 435 -19.84 4.45 -32.96
N ASP A 436 -20.40 3.39 -33.55
CA ASP A 436 -20.76 3.34 -34.97
C ASP A 436 -21.84 4.39 -35.31
N ASN A 437 -22.85 4.54 -34.45
CA ASN A 437 -23.88 5.56 -34.61
C ASN A 437 -23.31 6.98 -34.57
N LEU A 438 -22.33 7.23 -33.69
CA LEU A 438 -21.69 8.54 -33.60
C LEU A 438 -20.78 8.79 -34.82
N LEU A 439 -20.03 7.79 -35.29
CA LEU A 439 -19.24 7.87 -36.52
C LEU A 439 -20.12 8.17 -37.73
N ALA A 440 -21.23 7.44 -37.90
CA ALA A 440 -22.17 7.64 -38.99
C ALA A 440 -22.76 9.06 -38.99
N LYS A 441 -22.98 9.65 -37.81
CA LYS A 441 -23.45 11.03 -37.67
C LYS A 441 -22.40 12.08 -38.04
N LEU A 442 -21.11 11.79 -37.82
CA LEU A 442 -20.01 12.75 -38.03
C LEU A 442 -19.40 12.69 -39.43
N GLY A 443 -19.49 11.55 -40.13
CA GLY A 443 -18.87 11.38 -41.45
C GLY A 443 -17.34 11.35 -41.38
N ALA A 444 -16.66 12.13 -42.22
CA ALA A 444 -15.19 12.23 -42.24
C ALA A 444 -14.63 13.27 -41.24
N GLU A 445 -15.47 14.19 -40.74
CA GLU A 445 -15.05 15.21 -39.79
C GLU A 445 -14.92 14.64 -38.37
N ARG A 446 -13.93 15.11 -37.62
CA ARG A 446 -13.68 14.74 -36.22
C ARG A 446 -13.60 16.02 -35.37
N PRO A 447 -14.74 16.53 -34.87
CA PRO A 447 -14.75 17.76 -34.11
C PRO A 447 -14.07 17.59 -32.75
N PHE A 448 -13.49 18.67 -32.24
CA PHE A 448 -12.83 18.71 -30.92
C PHE A 448 -13.76 18.33 -29.75
N TYR A 449 -15.07 18.51 -29.95
CA TYR A 449 -16.10 18.12 -29.01
C TYR A 449 -17.33 17.58 -29.74
N THR A 450 -17.77 16.38 -29.36
CA THR A 450 -19.06 15.81 -29.80
C THR A 450 -19.52 14.73 -28.83
N GLN A 451 -20.81 14.40 -28.88
CA GLN A 451 -21.43 13.42 -28.00
C GLN A 451 -22.50 12.62 -28.75
N SER A 452 -22.61 11.33 -28.38
CA SER A 452 -23.72 10.49 -28.83
C SER A 452 -25.04 10.93 -28.21
N ALA A 453 -26.14 10.43 -28.79
CA ALA A 453 -27.40 10.36 -28.07
C ALA A 453 -27.24 9.49 -26.81
N GLN A 454 -28.21 9.57 -25.91
CA GLN A 454 -28.26 8.69 -24.74
C GLN A 454 -28.29 7.21 -25.17
N ILE A 455 -27.33 6.44 -24.65
CA ILE A 455 -27.12 5.03 -24.99
C ILE A 455 -27.86 4.12 -23.99
N VAL A 456 -27.78 4.48 -22.71
CA VAL A 456 -28.40 3.73 -21.60
C VAL A 456 -29.07 4.72 -20.65
N ALA A 457 -30.28 4.43 -20.19
CA ALA A 457 -30.92 5.17 -19.10
C ALA A 457 -30.51 4.55 -17.75
N LEU A 458 -29.94 5.34 -16.85
CA LEU A 458 -29.66 4.91 -15.47
C LEU A 458 -30.88 5.11 -14.58
N ASN A 459 -31.61 6.20 -14.80
CA ASN A 459 -32.89 6.51 -14.15
C ASN A 459 -33.63 7.59 -14.96
N TYR A 460 -34.75 8.09 -14.44
CA TYR A 460 -35.53 9.16 -15.09
C TYR A 460 -34.74 10.45 -15.32
N ARG A 461 -33.66 10.66 -14.58
CA ARG A 461 -32.89 11.90 -14.56
C ARG A 461 -31.57 11.80 -15.32
N PHE A 462 -30.96 10.61 -15.36
CA PHE A 462 -29.62 10.40 -15.88
C PHE A 462 -29.53 9.22 -16.84
N GLY A 463 -28.65 9.37 -17.83
CA GLY A 463 -28.25 8.31 -18.75
C GLY A 463 -26.77 8.38 -19.09
N ILE A 464 -26.28 7.38 -19.81
CA ILE A 464 -24.90 7.27 -20.28
C ILE A 464 -24.83 7.66 -21.74
N ARG A 465 -23.77 8.38 -22.13
CA ARG A 465 -23.43 8.68 -23.53
C ARG A 465 -21.92 8.57 -23.77
N LEU A 466 -21.55 8.29 -25.01
CA LEU A 466 -20.18 8.35 -25.51
C LEU A 466 -19.86 9.80 -25.87
N THR A 467 -18.69 10.27 -25.45
CA THR A 467 -18.24 11.65 -25.65
C THR A 467 -16.82 11.67 -26.19
N LEU A 468 -16.60 12.47 -27.22
CA LEU A 468 -15.27 12.88 -27.68
C LEU A 468 -15.06 14.32 -27.20
N LYS A 469 -14.03 14.56 -26.38
CA LYS A 469 -13.66 15.89 -25.90
C LYS A 469 -12.16 15.99 -25.78
N GLY A 470 -11.55 16.99 -26.42
CA GLY A 470 -10.12 17.25 -26.29
C GLY A 470 -9.26 16.07 -26.72
N GLY A 471 -9.62 15.41 -27.83
CA GLY A 471 -8.89 14.25 -28.36
C GLY A 471 -9.08 12.94 -27.60
N ASN A 472 -9.94 12.92 -26.57
CA ASN A 472 -10.22 11.74 -25.76
C ASN A 472 -11.67 11.29 -25.91
N MET A 473 -11.86 9.99 -26.14
CA MET A 473 -13.14 9.30 -26.11
C MET A 473 -13.37 8.67 -24.74
N PHE A 474 -14.57 8.86 -24.18
CA PHE A 474 -14.95 8.26 -22.90
C PHE A 474 -16.47 8.22 -22.74
N PHE A 475 -16.93 7.39 -21.80
CA PHE A 475 -18.33 7.38 -21.38
C PHE A 475 -18.56 8.35 -20.23
N GLN A 476 -19.67 9.09 -20.27
CA GLN A 476 -20.03 9.99 -19.18
C GLN A 476 -21.51 9.88 -18.85
N GLN A 477 -21.83 10.14 -17.58
CA GLN A 477 -23.19 10.34 -17.12
C GLN A 477 -23.69 11.73 -17.54
N ALA A 478 -24.94 11.78 -17.99
CA ALA A 478 -25.59 12.94 -18.55
C ALA A 478 -27.05 13.04 -18.12
N LEU A 479 -27.61 14.25 -18.11
CA LEU A 479 -29.05 14.42 -17.94
C LEU A 479 -29.81 13.74 -19.08
N SER A 480 -30.91 13.07 -18.73
CA SER A 480 -31.78 12.38 -19.68
C SER A 480 -32.33 13.34 -20.74
N GLU A 481 -32.38 12.89 -22.00
CA GLU A 481 -32.91 13.69 -23.12
C GLU A 481 -34.38 14.08 -22.90
N THR A 482 -35.16 13.25 -22.21
CA THR A 482 -36.56 13.53 -21.83
C THR A 482 -36.72 14.78 -20.95
N LEU A 483 -35.71 15.12 -20.13
CA LEU A 483 -35.73 16.32 -19.28
C LEU A 483 -35.13 17.56 -19.93
N ARG A 484 -34.38 17.39 -21.04
CA ARG A 484 -33.88 18.54 -21.83
C ARG A 484 -35.00 19.21 -22.61
N HIS A 485 -36.02 18.45 -23.03
CA HIS A 485 -37.19 18.98 -23.72
C HIS A 485 -38.29 19.53 -22.79
N SER A 486 -38.23 19.27 -21.48
CA SER A 486 -39.20 19.78 -20.49
C SER A 486 -38.81 21.15 -19.90
N ARG A 487 -37.84 21.85 -20.50
CA ARG A 487 -37.43 23.22 -20.17
C ARG A 487 -37.51 24.11 -21.41
N TRP A 488 -38.69 24.19 -22.02
CA TRP A 488 -39.07 25.25 -22.96
C TRP A 488 -40.55 25.56 -22.78
#